data_AF-A0A919PQW3-F1
#
_entry.id   AF-A0A919PQW3-F1
#
_cell.length_a   1.000
_cell.length_b   1.000
_cell.length_c   1.000
_cell.angle_alpha   90.00
_cell.angle_beta   90.00
_cell.angle_gamma   90.00
#
_symmetry.space_group_name_H-M   'P 1'
#
loop_
_entity.id
_entity.type
_entity.pdbx_description
1 polymer ?
#
loop_
_entity_poly.entity_id
_entity_poly.type
_entity_poly.pdbx_seq_one_letter_code
_entity_poly.pdbx_strand_id
1 'polypeptide(L)'
;MQAMEFHAVEGDSTPLAKLTLEPPELQERLGLKFLEVDGGLGPVWFAFGQLADGTVIGFSRLIGDERYPGTELYQYAGRRPLDVLTELLFETGLGHDDVSWLTAPPLGEDELLWARSRAEADTYLRLQAAFQGRAGDPVEDAVEAEVDGHQVVRHHDVELHLLPASDGATQPSNIIDPGGWLAIANQLAGSGQHRRAAEAVREALRFLPPGTDRLPVRLFWTPVGLRMLRRHPHLFNRGALEATLAQYEAAAERSGRTDGSPS
;
A
#
# COMPACT_ATOMS: atom_id res chain seq x y z
N MET A 1 17.64 -20.84 20.26
CA MET A 1 17.77 -19.37 20.38
C MET A 1 18.90 -19.08 21.35
N GLN A 2 20.06 -18.63 20.86
CA GLN A 2 21.20 -18.24 21.71
C GLN A 2 20.84 -16.96 22.48
N ALA A 3 21.27 -16.87 23.75
CA ALA A 3 21.18 -15.64 24.51
C ALA A 3 22.16 -14.63 23.88
N MET A 4 21.61 -13.62 23.20
CA MET A 4 22.38 -12.52 22.65
C MET A 4 22.59 -11.50 23.79
N GLU A 5 23.84 -11.25 24.18
CA GLU A 5 24.14 -10.15 25.08
C GLU A 5 23.87 -8.84 24.35
N PHE A 6 22.83 -8.11 24.78
CA PHE A 6 22.45 -6.84 24.18
C PHE A 6 23.31 -5.72 24.78
N HIS A 7 24.31 -5.26 24.02
CA HIS A 7 24.80 -3.90 24.21
C HIS A 7 23.71 -2.94 23.70
N ALA A 8 23.40 -1.91 24.48
CA ALA A 8 22.48 -0.87 24.05
C ALA A 8 22.94 -0.35 22.68
N VAL A 9 22.13 -0.57 21.65
CA VAL A 9 22.41 -0.08 20.31
C VAL A 9 22.24 1.43 20.35
N GLU A 10 23.33 2.17 20.55
CA GLU A 10 23.37 3.61 20.29
C GLU A 10 23.23 3.82 18.78
N GLY A 11 21.99 4.05 18.35
CA GLY A 11 21.66 4.34 16.96
C GLY A 11 20.31 5.04 16.89
N ASP A 12 20.17 5.95 15.91
CA ASP A 12 18.92 6.66 15.69
C ASP A 12 17.80 5.66 15.38
N SER A 13 16.88 5.49 16.34
CA SER A 13 15.70 4.65 16.14
C SER A 13 14.64 5.44 15.39
N THR A 14 14.06 4.85 14.35
CA THR A 14 12.94 5.47 13.62
C THR A 14 11.64 4.74 13.97
N PRO A 15 10.60 5.43 14.50
CA PRO A 15 9.30 4.82 14.69
C PRO A 15 8.68 4.48 13.34
N LEU A 16 8.25 3.23 13.19
CA LEU A 16 7.66 2.69 11.97
C LEU A 16 6.15 2.72 12.01
N ALA A 17 5.58 2.18 13.09
CA ALA A 17 4.16 1.98 13.23
C ALA A 17 3.79 1.67 14.68
N LYS A 18 2.50 1.56 14.94
CA LYS A 18 1.94 1.09 16.19
C LYS A 18 1.13 -0.16 15.94
N LEU A 19 1.52 -1.25 16.58
CA LEU A 19 0.78 -2.49 16.53
C LEU A 19 -0.44 -2.38 17.45
N THR A 20 -1.59 -2.90 17.02
CA THR A 20 -2.77 -3.01 17.89
C THR A 20 -2.60 -4.12 18.94
N LEU A 21 -1.65 -5.03 18.71
CA LEU A 21 -1.29 -6.11 19.61
C LEU A 21 -0.52 -5.59 20.84
N GLU A 22 -0.84 -6.17 21.99
CA GLU A 22 -0.14 -5.95 23.24
C GLU A 22 1.04 -6.93 23.39
N PRO A 23 2.03 -6.62 24.24
CA PRO A 23 3.23 -7.44 24.38
C PRO A 23 3.03 -8.94 24.63
N PRO A 24 2.04 -9.41 25.44
CA PRO A 24 1.77 -10.83 25.59
C PRO A 24 1.38 -11.52 24.27
N GLU A 25 0.59 -10.85 23.42
CA GLU A 25 0.15 -11.39 22.13
C GLU A 25 1.33 -11.45 21.15
N LEU A 26 2.18 -10.43 21.15
CA LEU A 26 3.42 -10.42 20.35
C LEU A 26 4.41 -11.49 20.81
N GLN A 27 4.53 -11.72 22.11
CA GLN A 27 5.34 -12.80 22.65
C GLN A 27 4.81 -14.18 22.23
N GLU A 28 3.50 -14.40 22.27
CA GLU A 28 2.89 -15.65 21.82
C GLU A 28 3.06 -15.88 20.31
N ARG A 29 2.75 -14.86 19.49
CA ARG A 29 2.78 -14.98 18.04
C ARG A 29 4.20 -15.03 17.47
N LEU A 30 5.09 -14.21 18.00
CA LEU A 30 6.40 -13.95 17.39
C LEU A 30 7.56 -14.57 18.19
N GLY A 31 7.29 -15.15 19.36
CA GLY A 31 8.33 -15.67 20.25
C GLY A 31 9.23 -14.59 20.85
N LEU A 32 8.78 -13.33 20.84
CA LEU A 32 9.51 -12.20 21.41
C LEU A 32 9.61 -12.32 22.93
N LYS A 33 10.70 -11.81 23.49
CA LYS A 33 10.88 -11.70 24.94
C LYS A 33 10.92 -10.24 25.33
N PHE A 34 9.86 -9.78 25.98
CA PHE A 34 9.80 -8.43 26.52
C PHE A 34 10.55 -8.34 27.85
N LEU A 35 11.28 -7.27 28.01
CA LEU A 35 11.97 -6.86 29.22
C LEU A 35 11.33 -5.58 29.73
N GLU A 36 11.09 -5.52 31.04
CA GLU A 36 10.70 -4.28 31.69
C GLU A 36 11.95 -3.46 32.00
N VAL A 37 11.95 -2.20 31.54
CA VAL A 37 13.03 -1.25 31.76
C VAL A 37 12.46 0.06 32.30
N ASP A 38 13.11 0.63 33.30
CA ASP A 38 12.77 1.98 33.79
C ASP A 38 13.26 3.02 32.77
N GLY A 39 12.32 3.56 31.99
CA GLY A 39 12.57 4.65 31.06
C GLY A 39 12.34 6.02 31.72
N GLY A 40 12.88 7.08 31.11
CA GLY A 40 12.70 8.46 31.60
C GLY A 40 11.24 8.96 31.64
N LEU A 41 10.32 8.25 30.97
CA LEU A 41 8.88 8.52 30.95
C LEU A 41 8.06 7.53 31.80
N GLY A 42 8.73 6.62 32.51
CA GLY A 42 8.12 5.52 33.25
C GLY A 42 8.60 4.15 32.78
N PRO A 43 8.12 3.07 33.41
CA PRO A 43 8.50 1.72 33.04
C PRO A 43 7.95 1.36 31.65
N VAL A 44 8.79 0.73 30.83
CA VAL A 44 8.51 0.35 29.45
C VAL A 44 8.78 -1.14 29.27
N TRP A 45 7.87 -1.85 28.62
CA TRP A 45 8.16 -3.15 28.05
C TRP A 45 8.86 -2.99 26.71
N PHE A 46 10.01 -3.63 26.55
CA PHE A 46 10.81 -3.56 25.35
C PHE A 46 11.22 -4.95 24.85
N ALA A 47 11.12 -5.21 23.55
CA ALA A 47 11.65 -6.41 22.90
C ALA A 47 12.37 -6.07 21.60
N PHE A 48 13.32 -6.90 21.20
CA PHE A 48 13.97 -6.81 19.89
C PHE A 48 13.66 -8.04 19.04
N GLY A 49 13.50 -7.82 17.75
CA GLY A 49 13.45 -8.85 16.72
C GLY A 49 14.53 -8.59 15.67
N GLN A 50 14.77 -9.60 14.84
CA GLN A 50 15.62 -9.47 13.66
C GLN A 50 14.87 -10.10 12.48
N LEU A 51 14.73 -9.35 11.38
CA LEU A 51 14.19 -9.85 10.13
C LEU A 51 15.21 -10.77 9.43
N ALA A 52 14.78 -11.55 8.43
CA ALA A 52 15.67 -12.51 7.76
C ALA A 52 16.89 -11.88 7.10
N ASP A 53 16.81 -10.62 6.69
CA ASP A 53 17.93 -9.86 6.10
C ASP A 53 18.92 -9.31 7.13
N GLY A 54 18.67 -9.54 8.43
CA GLY A 54 19.50 -9.07 9.53
C GLY A 54 19.06 -7.72 10.12
N THR A 55 18.02 -7.08 9.58
CA THR A 55 17.49 -5.81 10.09
C THR A 55 16.97 -5.96 11.51
N VAL A 56 17.49 -5.14 12.42
CA VAL A 56 17.05 -5.11 13.82
C VAL A 56 15.85 -4.19 13.97
N ILE A 57 14.79 -4.73 14.57
CA ILE A 57 13.56 -4.01 14.91
C ILE A 57 13.35 -4.04 16.42
N GLY A 58 12.74 -2.99 16.96
CA GLY A 58 12.36 -2.91 18.36
C GLY A 58 10.86 -2.78 18.51
N PHE A 59 10.36 -3.30 19.63
CA PHE A 59 8.97 -3.22 20.04
C PHE A 59 8.95 -2.58 21.41
N SER A 60 8.19 -1.51 21.61
CA SER A 60 8.10 -0.83 22.91
C SER A 60 6.65 -0.55 23.33
N ARG A 61 6.40 -0.59 24.64
CA ARG A 61 5.09 -0.28 25.23
C ARG A 61 5.29 0.36 26.61
N LEU A 62 4.80 1.58 26.79
CA LEU A 62 4.73 2.21 28.12
C LEU A 62 3.76 1.44 29.03
N ILE A 63 4.24 1.00 30.20
CA ILE A 63 3.43 0.25 31.17
C ILE A 63 2.49 1.23 31.89
N GLY A 64 1.21 0.84 31.98
CA GLY A 64 0.18 1.63 32.66
C GLY A 64 -0.41 2.78 31.84
N ASP A 65 0.04 3.00 30.60
CA ASP A 65 -0.57 4.02 29.74
C ASP A 65 -1.76 3.46 28.94
N GLU A 66 -2.94 3.51 29.54
CA GLU A 66 -4.20 3.08 28.92
C GLU A 66 -4.69 4.02 27.81
N ARG A 67 -4.16 5.26 27.72
CA ARG A 67 -4.58 6.24 26.71
C ARG A 67 -4.08 5.88 25.32
N TYR A 68 -3.04 5.07 25.24
CA TYR A 68 -2.36 4.71 24.01
C TYR A 68 -2.18 3.18 23.93
N PRO A 69 -3.25 2.38 23.80
CA PRO A 69 -3.17 0.92 23.70
C PRO A 69 -2.36 0.48 22.48
N GLY A 70 -1.67 -0.66 22.57
CA GLY A 70 -0.86 -1.24 21.50
C GLY A 70 0.65 -0.94 21.59
N THR A 71 1.45 -1.73 20.88
CA THR A 71 2.92 -1.73 20.94
C THR A 71 3.53 -0.92 19.81
N GLU A 72 4.43 0.01 20.11
CA GLU A 72 5.17 0.77 19.11
C GLU A 72 6.27 -0.06 18.47
N LEU A 73 6.44 0.08 17.16
CA LEU A 73 7.45 -0.61 16.36
C LEU A 73 8.49 0.39 15.88
N TYR A 74 9.76 0.04 16.04
CA TYR A 74 10.93 0.83 15.67
C TYR A 74 11.85 0.02 14.75
N GLN A 75 12.57 0.71 13.87
CA GLN A 75 13.76 0.15 13.23
C GLN A 75 15.02 0.83 13.75
N TYR A 76 16.11 0.06 13.75
CA TYR A 76 17.47 0.52 14.08
C TYR A 76 18.40 0.44 12.87
N ALA A 77 17.84 0.22 11.68
CA ALA A 77 18.56 0.21 10.41
C ALA A 77 18.11 1.41 9.57
N GLY A 78 19.02 2.02 8.79
CA GLY A 78 18.68 3.10 7.85
C GLY A 78 17.89 2.63 6.61
N ARG A 79 17.12 1.54 6.71
CA ARG A 79 16.24 1.08 5.64
C ARG A 79 15.02 1.99 5.54
N ARG A 80 14.35 1.95 4.39
CA ARG A 80 13.09 2.66 4.23
C ARG A 80 12.04 2.03 5.15
N PRO A 81 11.33 2.82 5.97
CA PRO A 81 10.32 2.34 6.92
C PRO A 81 9.31 1.33 6.33
N LEU A 82 8.82 1.60 5.11
CA LEU A 82 7.85 0.76 4.44
C LEU A 82 8.39 -0.62 4.07
N ASP A 83 9.66 -0.71 3.67
CA ASP A 83 10.29 -1.97 3.30
C ASP A 83 10.40 -2.89 4.54
N VAL A 84 10.82 -2.32 5.68
CA VAL A 84 10.95 -3.05 6.95
C VAL A 84 9.59 -3.52 7.46
N LEU A 85 8.56 -2.67 7.39
CA LEU A 85 7.23 -3.05 7.84
C LEU A 85 6.59 -4.11 6.93
N THR A 86 6.75 -3.99 5.61
CA THR A 86 6.21 -4.97 4.66
C THR A 86 6.82 -6.35 4.91
N GLU A 87 8.13 -6.40 5.13
CA GLU A 87 8.86 -7.63 5.46
C GLU A 87 8.44 -8.17 6.82
N LEU A 88 8.34 -7.32 7.85
CA LEU A 88 7.81 -7.71 9.15
C LEU A 88 6.45 -8.38 9.03
N LEU A 89 5.49 -7.73 8.39
CA LEU A 89 4.12 -8.25 8.21
C LEU A 89 4.13 -9.59 7.48
N PHE A 90 4.98 -9.72 6.46
CA PHE A 90 5.15 -10.96 5.71
C PHE A 90 5.73 -12.10 6.57
N GLU A 91 6.85 -11.87 7.27
CA GLU A 91 7.54 -12.90 8.05
C GLU A 91 6.76 -13.35 9.29
N THR A 92 6.03 -12.42 9.89
CA THR A 92 5.28 -12.66 11.13
C THR A 92 3.86 -13.15 10.89
N GLY A 93 3.36 -13.04 9.66
CA GLY A 93 1.96 -13.28 9.34
C GLY A 93 1.00 -12.24 9.96
N LEU A 94 1.53 -11.14 10.51
CA LEU A 94 0.73 -10.02 10.97
C LEU A 94 0.00 -9.37 9.79
N GLY A 95 -1.23 -8.96 10.02
CA GLY A 95 -2.04 -8.22 9.05
C GLY A 95 -1.89 -6.72 9.22
N HIS A 96 -2.30 -5.96 8.21
CA HIS A 96 -2.40 -4.50 8.34
C HIS A 96 -3.38 -4.03 9.42
N ASP A 97 -4.36 -4.86 9.82
CA ASP A 97 -5.27 -4.51 10.92
C ASP A 97 -4.61 -4.66 12.30
N ASP A 98 -3.48 -5.39 12.34
CA ASP A 98 -2.61 -5.45 13.51
C ASP A 98 -1.71 -4.20 13.60
N VAL A 99 -1.81 -3.25 12.65
CA VAL A 99 -0.91 -2.09 12.52
C VAL A 99 -1.67 -0.78 12.27
N SER A 100 -1.56 0.17 13.20
CA SER A 100 -1.89 1.58 13.04
C SER A 100 -0.63 2.35 12.65
N TRP A 101 -0.66 3.10 11.56
CA TRP A 101 0.49 3.88 11.10
C TRP A 101 0.70 5.08 12.02
N LEU A 102 1.81 5.12 12.77
CA LEU A 102 2.21 6.31 13.54
C LEU A 102 2.79 7.38 12.61
N THR A 103 3.56 6.91 11.64
CA THR A 103 3.97 7.62 10.45
C THR A 103 3.30 6.86 9.30
N ALA A 104 2.29 7.45 8.65
CA ALA A 104 2.05 7.04 7.27
C ALA A 104 3.42 7.14 6.59
N PRO A 105 3.92 6.10 5.90
CA PRO A 105 5.22 6.21 5.25
C PRO A 105 5.10 7.48 4.43
N PRO A 106 5.92 8.51 4.71
CA PRO A 106 5.97 9.62 3.79
C PRO A 106 6.31 8.94 2.47
N LEU A 107 5.40 8.99 1.50
CA LEU A 107 5.83 9.29 0.15
C LEU A 107 6.77 10.46 0.40
N GLY A 108 8.08 10.26 0.27
CA GLY A 108 9.07 11.19 0.83
C GLY A 108 8.62 12.61 0.55
N GLU A 109 8.82 13.56 1.46
CA GLU A 109 8.39 14.95 1.20
C GLU A 109 8.98 15.51 -0.13
N ASP A 110 9.95 14.81 -0.72
CA ASP A 110 10.54 15.00 -2.04
C ASP A 110 10.15 13.98 -3.15
N GLU A 111 9.42 12.90 -2.86
CA GLU A 111 8.94 11.94 -3.87
C GLU A 111 7.65 12.46 -4.52
N LEU A 112 7.85 13.32 -5.52
CA LEU A 112 6.80 13.74 -6.45
C LEU A 112 6.04 12.51 -6.97
N LEU A 113 4.72 12.54 -6.86
CA LEU A 113 3.86 11.50 -7.43
C LEU A 113 3.72 11.71 -8.93
N TRP A 114 4.31 10.81 -9.71
CA TRP A 114 4.29 10.90 -11.18
C TRP A 114 3.18 10.03 -11.78
N ALA A 115 2.13 10.66 -12.29
CA ALA A 115 1.15 10.03 -13.15
C ALA A 115 1.67 9.99 -14.61
N ARG A 116 1.46 8.88 -15.29
CA ARG A 116 1.81 8.67 -16.71
C ARG A 116 0.89 9.45 -17.66
N SER A 117 -0.28 9.86 -17.16
CA SER A 117 -1.27 10.63 -17.93
C SER A 117 -2.25 11.33 -17.00
N ARG A 118 -2.95 12.34 -17.55
CA ARG A 118 -4.08 12.98 -16.87
C ARG A 118 -5.16 11.98 -16.46
N ALA A 119 -5.46 11.00 -17.30
CA ALA A 119 -6.47 9.98 -17.02
C ALA A 119 -6.07 9.10 -15.82
N GLU A 120 -4.78 8.79 -15.67
CA GLU A 120 -4.28 8.07 -14.51
C GLU A 120 -4.33 8.93 -13.24
N ALA A 121 -3.95 10.20 -13.33
CA ALA A 121 -4.06 11.16 -12.23
C ALA A 121 -5.51 11.26 -11.72
N ASP A 122 -6.48 11.47 -12.62
CA ASP A 122 -7.90 11.51 -12.27
C ASP A 122 -8.37 10.19 -11.63
N THR A 123 -7.86 9.05 -12.12
CA THR A 123 -8.19 7.73 -11.57
C THR A 123 -7.66 7.58 -10.15
N TYR A 124 -6.42 8.02 -9.89
CA TYR A 124 -5.82 7.99 -8.56
C TYR A 124 -6.57 8.90 -7.58
N LEU A 125 -6.91 10.12 -8.00
CA LEU A 125 -7.65 11.06 -7.16
C LEU A 125 -9.04 10.53 -6.77
N ARG A 126 -9.75 9.89 -7.71
CA ARG A 126 -11.03 9.21 -7.39
C ARG A 126 -10.86 8.05 -6.42
N LEU A 127 -9.78 7.29 -6.58
CA LEU A 127 -9.46 6.17 -5.67
C LEU A 127 -9.22 6.66 -4.24
N GLN A 128 -8.45 7.75 -4.10
CA GLN A 128 -8.19 8.39 -2.80
C GLN A 128 -9.46 8.96 -2.17
N ALA A 129 -10.27 9.69 -2.95
CA ALA A 129 -11.55 10.22 -2.47
C ALA A 129 -12.47 9.09 -1.99
N ALA A 130 -12.61 8.01 -2.77
CA ALA A 130 -13.41 6.86 -2.38
C ALA A 130 -12.90 6.18 -1.10
N PHE A 131 -11.58 6.06 -0.94
CA PHE A 131 -10.97 5.50 0.26
C PHE A 131 -11.24 6.34 1.52
N GLN A 132 -11.27 7.66 1.37
CA GLN A 132 -11.57 8.60 2.44
C GLN A 132 -13.08 8.74 2.72
N GLY A 133 -13.93 7.91 2.11
CA GLY A 133 -15.38 7.97 2.28
C GLY A 133 -16.04 9.13 1.51
N ARG A 134 -15.30 9.77 0.61
CA ARG A 134 -15.74 10.88 -0.25
C ARG A 134 -16.07 10.39 -1.67
N ALA A 135 -16.62 9.18 -1.77
CA ALA A 135 -16.99 8.59 -3.04
C ALA A 135 -18.12 9.41 -3.68
N GLY A 136 -17.82 10.10 -4.79
CA GLY A 136 -18.78 10.96 -5.50
C GLY A 136 -18.43 12.45 -5.46
N ASP A 137 -17.42 12.85 -4.68
CA ASP A 137 -16.85 14.20 -4.81
C ASP A 137 -16.30 14.33 -6.24
N PRO A 138 -16.80 15.30 -7.02
CA PRO A 138 -16.30 15.51 -8.35
C PRO A 138 -14.83 15.92 -8.28
N VAL A 139 -13.97 15.28 -9.08
CA VAL A 139 -12.58 15.71 -9.29
C VAL A 139 -12.51 17.01 -10.13
N GLU A 140 -13.65 17.69 -10.30
CA GLU A 140 -13.78 18.91 -11.11
C GLU A 140 -12.99 20.09 -10.52
N ASP A 141 -12.64 20.03 -9.24
CA ASP A 141 -11.79 21.02 -8.58
C ASP A 141 -10.28 20.79 -8.83
N ALA A 142 -9.93 19.83 -9.70
CA ALA A 142 -8.54 19.56 -10.02
C ALA A 142 -7.94 20.68 -10.87
N VAL A 143 -7.03 21.47 -10.29
CA VAL A 143 -6.35 22.58 -10.96
C VAL A 143 -5.17 22.06 -11.76
N GLU A 144 -5.12 22.40 -13.04
CA GLU A 144 -3.93 22.23 -13.88
C GLU A 144 -2.98 23.40 -13.69
N ALA A 145 -1.73 23.09 -13.39
CA ALA A 145 -0.66 24.07 -13.30
C ALA A 145 0.60 23.56 -13.99
N GLU A 146 1.51 24.47 -14.30
CA GLU A 146 2.87 24.13 -14.70
C GLU A 146 3.81 24.46 -13.55
N VAL A 147 4.60 23.49 -13.10
CA VAL A 147 5.57 23.62 -12.01
C VAL A 147 6.90 23.09 -12.52
N ASP A 148 7.91 23.95 -12.55
CA ASP A 148 9.26 23.62 -13.02
C ASP A 148 9.29 22.94 -14.41
N GLY A 149 8.39 23.34 -15.31
CA GLY A 149 8.27 22.79 -16.67
C GLY A 149 7.48 21.47 -16.77
N HIS A 150 6.87 21.02 -15.68
CA HIS A 150 6.01 19.83 -15.64
C HIS A 150 4.55 20.23 -15.51
N GLN A 151 3.67 19.54 -16.24
CA GLN A 151 2.23 19.63 -15.99
C GLN A 151 1.91 18.95 -14.66
N VAL A 152 1.08 19.61 -13.86
CA VAL A 152 0.69 19.16 -12.53
C VAL A 152 -0.83 19.20 -12.41
N VAL A 153 -1.39 18.17 -11.80
CA VAL A 153 -2.79 18.09 -11.41
C VAL A 153 -2.87 18.17 -9.89
N ARG A 154 -3.48 19.23 -9.37
CA ARG A 154 -3.69 19.44 -7.93
C ARG A 154 -5.13 19.21 -7.55
N HIS A 155 -5.37 18.45 -6.50
CA HIS A 155 -6.71 18.30 -5.93
C HIS A 155 -6.61 18.20 -4.41
N HIS A 156 -7.14 19.21 -3.72
CA HIS A 156 -6.91 19.45 -2.28
C HIS A 156 -5.42 19.51 -1.93
N ASP A 157 -4.97 18.62 -1.06
CA ASP A 157 -3.62 18.45 -0.53
C ASP A 157 -2.75 17.51 -1.37
N VAL A 158 -3.28 17.00 -2.49
CA VAL A 158 -2.56 16.07 -3.38
C VAL A 158 -2.10 16.79 -4.64
N GLU A 159 -0.80 16.69 -4.92
CA GLU A 159 -0.15 17.18 -6.13
C GLU A 159 0.40 16.00 -6.94
N LEU A 160 -0.01 15.88 -8.21
CA LEU A 160 0.44 14.84 -9.13
C LEU A 160 1.14 15.47 -10.34
N HIS A 161 2.39 15.10 -10.57
CA HIS A 161 3.14 15.49 -11.75
C HIS A 161 2.79 14.55 -12.91
N LEU A 162 2.66 15.09 -14.12
CA LEU A 162 2.44 14.30 -15.32
C LEU A 162 3.79 14.03 -16.01
N LEU A 163 4.06 12.76 -16.28
CA LEU A 163 5.17 12.37 -17.14
C LEU A 163 4.95 12.90 -18.57
N PRO A 164 6.03 13.20 -19.31
CA PRO A 164 5.93 13.44 -20.75
C PRO A 164 5.25 12.25 -21.44
N ALA A 165 4.42 12.54 -22.44
CA ALA A 165 3.56 11.53 -23.10
C ALA A 165 4.33 10.32 -23.66
N SER A 166 5.63 10.47 -23.97
CA SER A 166 6.48 9.40 -24.50
C SER A 166 6.91 8.35 -23.47
N ASP A 167 6.93 8.70 -22.18
CA ASP A 167 7.73 7.96 -21.20
C ASP A 167 6.90 6.97 -20.36
N GLY A 168 5.58 7.20 -20.27
CA GLY A 168 4.69 6.42 -19.42
C GLY A 168 4.07 5.17 -20.06
N ALA A 169 4.07 5.01 -21.39
CA ALA A 169 3.17 4.07 -22.04
C ALA A 169 3.44 2.57 -21.72
N THR A 170 4.68 2.23 -21.38
CA THR A 170 5.15 0.83 -21.24
C THR A 170 5.40 0.40 -19.81
N GLN A 171 5.63 1.35 -18.89
CA GLN A 171 5.90 1.03 -17.49
C GLN A 171 4.59 0.88 -16.70
N PRO A 172 4.56 0.05 -15.65
CA PRO A 172 3.44 0.03 -14.71
C PRO A 172 3.22 1.39 -14.06
N SER A 173 2.05 1.56 -13.45
CA SER A 173 1.74 2.76 -12.67
C SER A 173 2.68 2.92 -11.47
N ASN A 174 3.09 4.15 -11.17
CA ASN A 174 3.84 4.46 -9.94
C ASN A 174 2.95 4.98 -8.81
N ILE A 175 1.68 5.30 -9.12
CA ILE A 175 0.75 5.93 -8.16
C ILE A 175 -0.42 5.03 -7.78
N ILE A 176 -0.76 4.04 -8.62
CA ILE A 176 -1.80 3.05 -8.34
C ILE A 176 -1.17 1.66 -8.41
N ASP A 177 -1.19 0.95 -7.29
CA ASP A 177 -0.68 -0.43 -7.23
C ASP A 177 -1.64 -1.45 -7.91
N PRO A 178 -1.26 -2.73 -8.07
CA PRO A 178 -2.09 -3.73 -8.73
C PRO A 178 -3.45 -3.95 -8.05
N GLY A 179 -3.50 -3.87 -6.72
CA GLY A 179 -4.74 -4.03 -5.97
C GLY A 179 -5.67 -2.83 -6.12
N GLY A 180 -5.11 -1.62 -6.21
CA GLY A 180 -5.83 -0.40 -6.54
C GLY A 180 -6.48 -0.50 -7.93
N TRP A 181 -5.71 -0.94 -8.94
CA TRP A 181 -6.24 -1.18 -10.28
C TRP A 181 -7.37 -2.20 -10.32
N LEU A 182 -7.25 -3.30 -9.56
CA LEU A 182 -8.32 -4.31 -9.51
C LEU A 182 -9.58 -3.80 -8.79
N ALA A 183 -9.42 -2.97 -7.75
CA ALA A 183 -10.54 -2.29 -7.11
C ALA A 183 -11.27 -1.35 -8.09
N ILE A 184 -10.52 -0.57 -8.86
CA ILE A 184 -11.03 0.29 -9.94
C ILE A 184 -11.77 -0.55 -10.99
N ALA A 185 -11.18 -1.66 -11.41
CA ALA A 185 -11.81 -2.55 -12.39
C ALA A 185 -13.16 -3.07 -11.91
N ASN A 186 -13.26 -3.50 -10.65
CA ASN A 186 -14.51 -3.98 -10.07
C ASN A 186 -15.58 -2.88 -9.96
N GLN A 187 -15.19 -1.67 -9.58
CA GLN A 187 -16.09 -0.53 -9.54
C GLN A 187 -16.62 -0.19 -10.94
N LEU A 188 -15.73 -0.11 -11.94
CA LEU A 188 -16.09 0.18 -13.32
C LEU A 188 -17.03 -0.90 -13.89
N ALA A 189 -16.71 -2.18 -13.66
CA ALA A 189 -17.56 -3.29 -14.08
C ALA A 189 -18.95 -3.26 -13.42
N GLY A 190 -19.03 -2.93 -12.13
CA GLY A 190 -20.30 -2.76 -11.42
C GLY A 190 -21.17 -1.64 -11.97
N SER A 191 -20.56 -0.63 -12.61
CA SER A 191 -21.26 0.46 -13.33
C SER A 191 -21.53 0.16 -14.82
N GLY A 192 -21.24 -1.05 -15.30
CA GLY A 192 -21.39 -1.44 -16.71
C GLY A 192 -20.27 -0.95 -17.64
N GLN A 193 -19.24 -0.28 -17.14
CA GLN A 193 -18.11 0.23 -17.92
C GLN A 193 -17.05 -0.87 -18.19
N HIS A 194 -17.48 -1.99 -18.77
CA HIS A 194 -16.66 -3.20 -18.91
C HIS A 194 -15.37 -3.00 -19.72
N ARG A 195 -15.39 -2.13 -20.74
CA ARG A 195 -14.17 -1.81 -21.51
C ARG A 195 -13.08 -1.17 -20.64
N ARG A 196 -13.47 -0.19 -19.82
CA ARG A 196 -12.55 0.49 -18.88
C ARG A 196 -12.12 -0.44 -17.76
N ALA A 197 -13.00 -1.33 -17.31
CA ALA A 197 -12.65 -2.36 -16.34
C ALA A 197 -11.56 -3.30 -16.89
N ALA A 198 -11.66 -3.72 -18.16
CA ALA A 198 -10.63 -4.51 -18.82
C ALA A 198 -9.28 -3.76 -18.90
N GLU A 199 -9.29 -2.47 -19.24
CA GLU A 199 -8.08 -1.63 -19.24
C GLU A 199 -7.40 -1.59 -17.86
N ALA A 200 -8.17 -1.42 -16.79
CA ALA A 200 -7.65 -1.45 -15.43
C ALA A 200 -7.02 -2.81 -15.07
N VAL A 201 -7.61 -3.94 -15.49
CA VAL A 201 -7.00 -5.26 -15.28
C VAL A 201 -5.71 -5.42 -16.08
N ARG A 202 -5.63 -4.89 -17.31
CA ARG A 202 -4.37 -4.89 -18.09
C ARG A 202 -3.28 -4.09 -17.37
N GLU A 203 -3.61 -2.97 -16.74
CA GLU A 203 -2.66 -2.23 -15.91
C GLU A 203 -2.18 -3.05 -14.72
N ALA A 204 -3.07 -3.76 -14.02
CA ALA A 204 -2.66 -4.67 -12.95
C ALA A 204 -1.71 -5.79 -13.44
N LEU A 205 -1.94 -6.33 -14.65
CA LEU A 205 -1.08 -7.35 -15.27
C LEU A 205 0.33 -6.83 -15.59
N ARG A 206 0.50 -5.53 -15.89
CA ARG A 206 1.83 -4.94 -16.18
C ARG A 206 2.80 -5.05 -15.01
N PHE A 207 2.28 -5.13 -13.79
CA PHE A 207 3.11 -5.31 -12.58
C PHE A 207 3.70 -6.70 -12.43
N LEU A 208 3.21 -7.69 -13.17
CA LEU A 208 3.64 -9.07 -13.02
C LEU A 208 5.06 -9.23 -13.58
N PRO A 209 6.07 -9.58 -12.75
CA PRO A 209 7.42 -9.77 -13.24
C PRO A 209 7.51 -10.85 -14.34
N PRO A 210 8.47 -10.74 -15.27
CA PRO A 210 8.70 -11.77 -16.27
C PRO A 210 8.93 -13.14 -15.63
N GLY A 211 8.26 -14.17 -16.14
CA GLY A 211 8.41 -15.55 -15.66
C GLY A 211 7.77 -15.86 -14.30
N THR A 212 7.04 -14.93 -13.68
CA THR A 212 6.27 -15.21 -12.47
C THR A 212 4.79 -15.34 -12.76
N ASP A 213 4.11 -16.15 -11.96
CA ASP A 213 2.66 -16.35 -12.02
C ASP A 213 1.92 -15.65 -10.89
N ARG A 214 2.62 -15.00 -9.97
CA ARG A 214 2.02 -14.30 -8.84
C ARG A 214 2.67 -12.94 -8.63
N LEU A 215 1.86 -11.94 -8.32
CA LEU A 215 2.34 -10.62 -7.92
C LEU A 215 2.95 -10.70 -6.50
N PRO A 216 4.22 -10.29 -6.32
CA PRO A 216 4.82 -10.18 -5.00
C PRO A 216 4.06 -9.18 -4.10
N VAL A 217 3.94 -9.48 -2.80
CA VAL A 217 3.25 -8.61 -1.82
C VAL A 217 3.85 -7.21 -1.76
N ARG A 218 5.17 -7.07 -1.96
CA ARG A 218 5.86 -5.77 -2.01
C ARG A 218 5.37 -4.82 -3.12
N LEU A 219 4.62 -5.34 -4.11
CA LEU A 219 4.00 -4.51 -5.14
C LEU A 219 2.67 -3.92 -4.71
N PHE A 220 2.25 -4.08 -3.45
CA PHE A 220 1.01 -3.52 -2.92
C PHE A 220 1.38 -2.53 -1.81
N TRP A 221 1.29 -1.24 -2.12
CA TRP A 221 1.73 -0.17 -1.21
C TRP A 221 0.62 0.81 -0.87
N THR A 222 -0.50 0.78 -1.60
CA THR A 222 -1.67 1.61 -1.32
C THR A 222 -2.59 0.91 -0.31
N PRO A 223 -3.27 1.66 0.58
CA PRO A 223 -4.24 1.07 1.50
C PRO A 223 -5.37 0.30 0.81
N VAL A 224 -5.83 0.78 -0.36
CA VAL A 224 -6.84 0.11 -1.17
C VAL A 224 -6.30 -1.20 -1.73
N GLY A 225 -5.09 -1.18 -2.29
CA GLY A 225 -4.48 -2.36 -2.87
C GLY A 225 -4.24 -3.47 -1.87
N LEU A 226 -3.72 -3.12 -0.69
CA LEU A 226 -3.53 -4.03 0.43
C LEU A 226 -4.84 -4.62 0.94
N ARG A 227 -5.93 -3.83 0.98
CA ARG A 227 -7.27 -4.34 1.32
C ARG A 227 -7.75 -5.34 0.27
N MET A 228 -7.54 -5.04 -1.00
CA MET A 228 -7.93 -5.93 -2.10
C MET A 228 -7.14 -7.24 -2.06
N LEU A 229 -5.83 -7.19 -1.83
CA LEU A 229 -4.97 -8.36 -1.64
C LEU A 229 -5.43 -9.23 -0.48
N ARG A 230 -5.74 -8.64 0.67
CA ARG A 230 -6.24 -9.37 1.85
C ARG A 230 -7.56 -10.08 1.59
N ARG A 231 -8.52 -9.39 0.96
CA ARG A 231 -9.86 -9.92 0.74
C ARG A 231 -9.89 -10.97 -0.37
N HIS A 232 -9.05 -10.81 -1.38
CA HIS A 232 -9.06 -11.63 -2.59
C HIS A 232 -7.65 -12.03 -3.04
N PRO A 233 -6.85 -12.71 -2.19
CA PRO A 233 -5.45 -13.01 -2.51
C PRO A 233 -5.29 -13.92 -3.73
N HIS A 234 -6.29 -14.75 -4.02
CA HIS A 234 -6.33 -15.63 -5.18
C HIS A 234 -6.48 -14.88 -6.51
N LEU A 235 -6.89 -13.61 -6.52
CA LEU A 235 -7.02 -12.84 -7.76
C LEU A 235 -5.68 -12.32 -8.29
N PHE A 236 -4.62 -12.31 -7.47
CA PHE A 236 -3.32 -11.71 -7.82
C PHE A 236 -2.32 -12.71 -8.38
N ASN A 237 -2.82 -13.70 -9.12
CA ASN A 237 -2.03 -14.59 -9.96
C ASN A 237 -2.36 -14.37 -11.44
N ARG A 238 -1.43 -14.71 -12.33
CA ARG A 238 -1.52 -14.52 -13.77
C ARG A 238 -2.83 -15.05 -14.34
N GLY A 239 -3.11 -16.33 -14.10
CA GLY A 239 -4.30 -16.98 -14.66
C GLY A 239 -5.60 -16.35 -14.17
N ALA A 240 -5.67 -15.92 -12.90
CA ALA A 240 -6.83 -15.22 -12.38
C ALA A 240 -7.02 -13.83 -13.02
N LEU A 241 -5.95 -13.04 -13.12
CA LEU A 241 -6.01 -11.73 -13.77
C LEU A 241 -6.37 -11.84 -15.25
N GLU A 242 -5.78 -12.78 -15.98
CA GLU A 242 -6.09 -13.04 -17.39
C GLU A 242 -7.54 -13.52 -17.57
N ALA A 243 -8.06 -14.36 -16.67
CA ALA A 243 -9.46 -14.79 -16.70
C ALA A 243 -10.42 -13.61 -16.41
N THR A 244 -10.11 -12.76 -15.44
CA THR A 244 -10.89 -11.54 -15.16
C THR A 244 -10.85 -10.57 -16.34
N LEU A 245 -9.68 -10.41 -16.99
CA LEU A 245 -9.55 -9.59 -18.20
C LEU A 245 -10.48 -10.10 -19.31
N ALA A 246 -10.39 -11.39 -19.64
CA ALA A 246 -11.21 -12.01 -20.67
C ALA A 246 -12.72 -11.87 -20.37
N GLN A 247 -13.10 -12.01 -19.10
CA GLN A 247 -14.48 -11.80 -18.66
C GLN A 247 -14.98 -10.38 -18.97
N TYR A 248 -14.20 -9.36 -18.65
CA TYR A 248 -14.57 -7.96 -18.90
C TYR A 248 -14.55 -7.60 -20.38
N GLU A 249 -13.61 -8.13 -21.16
CA GLU A 249 -13.58 -7.95 -22.61
C GLU A 249 -14.82 -8.54 -23.28
N ALA A 250 -15.19 -9.77 -22.93
CA ALA A 250 -16.40 -10.41 -23.44
C ALA A 250 -17.68 -9.66 -23.03
N ALA A 251 -17.72 -9.06 -21.84
CA ALA A 251 -18.83 -8.22 -21.41
C ALA A 251 -18.93 -6.92 -22.21
N ALA A 252 -17.80 -6.26 -22.48
CA ALA A 252 -17.75 -5.05 -23.29
C ALA A 252 -18.23 -5.29 -24.73
N GLU A 253 -17.87 -6.44 -25.32
CA GLU A 253 -18.35 -6.83 -26.66
C GLU A 253 -19.86 -7.11 -26.72
N ARG A 254 -20.46 -7.59 -25.63
CA ARG A 254 -21.91 -7.79 -25.56
C ARG A 254 -22.64 -6.45 -25.51
N SER A 255 -22.16 -5.51 -24.68
CA SER A 255 -22.75 -4.17 -24.56
C SER A 255 -22.62 -3.35 -25.85
N GLY A 256 -21.48 -3.46 -26.56
CA GLY A 256 -21.31 -2.75 -27.84
C GLY A 256 -22.24 -3.23 -28.96
N ARG A 257 -22.72 -4.48 -28.90
CA ARG A 257 -23.68 -5.03 -29.88
C ARG A 257 -25.10 -4.56 -29.65
N THR A 258 -25.49 -4.27 -28.40
CA THR A 258 -26.85 -3.82 -28.08
C THR A 258 -27.09 -2.36 -28.46
N ASP A 259 -26.05 -1.53 -28.43
CA ASP A 259 -26.14 -0.11 -28.81
C ASP A 259 -26.16 0.11 -30.33
N GLY A 260 -25.78 -0.91 -31.11
CA GLY A 260 -25.72 -0.90 -32.57
C GLY A 260 -26.98 -1.42 -33.28
N SER A 261 -28.13 -1.50 -32.61
CA SER A 261 -29.37 -1.95 -33.26
C SER A 261 -29.73 -1.01 -34.44
N PRO A 262 -29.96 -1.56 -35.65
CA PRO A 262 -30.18 -0.76 -36.83
C PRO A 262 -31.49 0.03 -36.70
N SER A 263 -31.38 1.36 -36.83
CA SER A 263 -32.53 2.26 -37.05
C SER A 263 -33.06 2.13 -38.47
#